data_AF-A0A2E4MGS7-F1
#
_entry.id   AF-A0A2E4MGS7-F1
#
_cell.length_a   1.000
_cell.length_b   1.000
_cell.length_c   1.000
_cell.angle_alpha   90.00
_cell.angle_beta   90.00
_cell.angle_gamma   90.00
#
_symmetry.space_group_name_H-M   'P 1'
#
loop_
_entity.id
_entity.type
_entity.pdbx_description
1 polymer ?
#
loop_
_entity_poly.entity_id
_entity_poly.type
_entity_poly.pdbx_seq_one_letter_code
_entity_poly.pdbx_strand_id
1 'polypeptide(L)'
;QKIGVSVWNKNNTMVQSIFGITEQNEKLVSSGIIKRMNKKSFRKKNLKENDIFPKNSSEQNIFERFTVNKNKILNEIEDSIIYITRKNVLKHRPIFKNTCILWTSGLKSWKAAAKLGYWVHGTSDSMGESEIDSISTLFRHTIPTIKLTFLNDQNNEANKIDVYELKNPTFPDDIENRSEFFWMSPFAFETALKKYPKIKDKQHACGMGNTYHKLKNIINDNNKVECYISYESWLESIRE
;
A
#
# COMPACT_ATOMS: atom_id res chain seq x y z
N GLN A 1 -19.30 24.87 11.73
CA GLN A 1 -18.65 23.54 11.80
C GLN A 1 -18.46 22.98 10.39
N LYS A 2 -17.27 22.46 10.04
CA LYS A 2 -17.04 21.72 8.77
C LYS A 2 -16.36 20.40 9.14
N ILE A 3 -17.14 19.34 9.31
CA ILE A 3 -16.63 18.01 9.65
C ILE A 3 -17.06 17.04 8.56
N GLY A 4 -16.09 16.41 7.91
CA GLY A 4 -16.27 15.25 7.07
C GLY A 4 -15.93 13.98 7.85
N VAL A 5 -16.84 13.02 7.85
CA VAL A 5 -16.61 11.68 8.37
C VAL A 5 -16.88 10.68 7.25
N SER A 6 -15.94 9.77 7.03
CA SER A 6 -16.11 8.66 6.11
C SER A 6 -15.87 7.37 6.89
N VAL A 7 -16.78 6.41 6.75
CA VAL A 7 -16.68 5.09 7.37
C VAL A 7 -16.87 4.05 6.28
N TRP A 8 -15.98 3.06 6.24
CA TRP A 8 -16.06 1.99 5.26
C TRP A 8 -15.58 0.67 5.87
N ASN A 9 -16.02 -0.43 5.25
CA ASN A 9 -15.64 -1.79 5.65
C ASN A 9 -14.72 -2.39 4.60
N LYS A 10 -13.57 -2.91 5.03
CA LYS A 10 -12.66 -3.68 4.18
C LYS A 10 -12.00 -4.79 4.99
N ASN A 11 -11.89 -5.98 4.43
CA ASN A 11 -11.23 -7.12 5.08
C ASN A 11 -11.75 -7.40 6.50
N ASN A 12 -13.09 -7.36 6.69
CA ASN A 12 -13.75 -7.50 8.00
C ASN A 12 -13.28 -6.48 9.05
N THR A 13 -12.80 -5.32 8.59
CA THR A 13 -12.31 -4.22 9.42
C THR A 13 -13.04 -2.95 9.02
N MET A 14 -13.63 -2.28 10.01
CA MET A 14 -14.27 -0.99 9.84
C MET A 14 -13.24 0.11 10.10
N VAL A 15 -13.11 1.00 9.13
CA VAL A 15 -12.16 2.11 9.13
C VAL A 15 -12.93 3.41 9.13
N GLN A 16 -12.41 4.39 9.85
CA GLN A 16 -12.92 5.75 9.85
C GLN A 16 -11.82 6.71 9.39
N SER A 17 -12.24 7.76 8.69
CA SER A 17 -11.47 8.98 8.51
C SER A 17 -12.33 10.17 8.93
N ILE A 18 -11.76 11.04 9.75
CA ILE A 18 -12.34 12.30 10.20
C ILE A 18 -11.43 13.43 9.76
N PHE A 19 -12.01 14.41 9.08
CA PHE A 19 -11.34 15.66 8.76
C PHE A 19 -12.28 16.83 9.01
N GLY A 20 -11.89 17.77 9.86
CA GLY A 20 -12.73 18.92 10.13
C GLY A 20 -12.15 19.96 11.07
N ILE A 21 -12.93 21.00 11.29
CA ILE A 21 -12.63 22.08 12.24
C ILE A 21 -13.87 22.30 13.12
N THR A 22 -13.67 22.31 14.44
CA THR A 22 -14.71 22.58 15.45
C THR A 22 -15.05 24.08 15.53
N GLU A 23 -16.05 24.44 16.32
CA GLU A 23 -16.40 25.86 16.55
C GLU A 23 -15.31 26.60 17.34
N GLN A 24 -14.52 25.86 18.13
CA GLN A 24 -13.38 26.34 18.90
C GLN A 24 -12.09 26.41 18.06
N ASN A 25 -12.19 26.28 16.72
CA ASN A 25 -11.04 26.21 15.80
C ASN A 25 -10.10 25.00 16.02
N GLU A 26 -10.56 23.94 16.67
CA GLU A 26 -9.78 22.73 16.85
C GLU A 26 -9.82 21.87 15.59
N LYS A 27 -8.66 21.37 15.16
CA LYS A 27 -8.55 20.49 13.99
C LYS A 27 -8.84 19.05 14.38
N LEU A 28 -9.85 18.46 13.75
CA LEU A 28 -10.12 17.04 13.81
C LEU A 28 -9.44 16.38 12.61
N VAL A 29 -8.36 15.62 12.85
CA VAL A 29 -7.68 14.84 11.80
C VAL A 29 -7.33 13.48 12.38
N SER A 30 -8.15 12.49 12.07
CA SER A 30 -7.89 11.11 12.48
C SER A 30 -8.24 10.14 11.36
N SER A 31 -7.49 9.06 11.28
CA SER A 31 -7.88 7.89 10.49
C SER A 31 -7.42 6.66 11.24
N GLY A 32 -8.29 5.66 11.35
CA GLY A 32 -8.03 4.53 12.21
C GLY A 32 -9.03 3.40 12.03
N ILE A 33 -8.69 2.26 12.61
CA ILE A 33 -9.60 1.12 12.73
C ILE A 33 -10.50 1.37 13.92
N ILE A 34 -11.82 1.36 13.72
CA ILE A 34 -12.80 1.54 14.80
C ILE A 34 -13.43 0.21 15.24
N LYS A 35 -13.39 -0.82 14.39
CA LYS A 35 -13.91 -2.15 14.71
C LYS A 35 -13.26 -3.24 13.86
N ARG A 36 -12.92 -4.37 14.48
CA ARG A 36 -12.57 -5.63 13.78
C ARG A 36 -13.69 -6.65 13.99
N MET A 37 -14.25 -7.18 12.91
CA MET A 37 -15.27 -8.22 12.97
C MET A 37 -14.60 -9.59 13.08
N ASN A 38 -14.97 -10.37 14.11
CA ASN A 38 -14.62 -11.77 14.27
C ASN A 38 -13.11 -12.09 14.21
N LYS A 39 -12.28 -11.40 15.01
CA LYS A 39 -10.85 -11.72 15.10
C LYS A 39 -10.37 -11.78 16.55
N LYS A 40 -9.93 -12.96 16.98
CA LYS A 40 -9.03 -13.08 18.13
C LYS A 40 -7.64 -12.68 17.64
N SER A 41 -7.03 -11.69 18.29
CA SER A 41 -5.63 -11.37 18.08
C SER A 41 -4.79 -12.41 18.81
N PHE A 42 -3.85 -13.03 18.11
CA PHE A 42 -2.91 -14.01 18.67
C PHE A 42 -1.52 -13.41 18.93
N ARG A 43 -1.47 -12.09 19.07
CA ARG A 43 -0.24 -11.33 19.30
C ARG A 43 0.36 -11.65 20.64
N LYS A 44 1.69 -11.58 20.67
CA LYS A 44 2.46 -11.64 21.92
C LYS A 44 2.18 -10.38 22.74
N LYS A 45 1.93 -10.53 24.04
CA LYS A 45 1.85 -9.39 24.97
C LYS A 45 3.24 -8.84 25.27
N ASN A 46 3.36 -7.55 25.56
CA ASN A 46 4.62 -6.88 25.94
C ASN A 46 5.72 -6.98 24.87
N LEU A 47 5.38 -6.62 23.63
CA LEU A 47 6.34 -6.59 22.52
C LEU A 47 7.43 -5.54 22.78
N LYS A 48 8.69 -5.94 22.60
CA LYS A 48 9.82 -5.03 22.59
C LYS A 48 10.09 -4.54 21.17
N GLU A 49 10.81 -3.43 21.04
CA GLU A 49 11.20 -2.90 19.72
C GLU A 49 12.00 -3.90 18.87
N ASN A 50 12.76 -4.80 19.50
CA ASN A 50 13.50 -5.86 18.79
C ASN A 50 12.63 -7.06 18.42
N ASP A 51 11.38 -7.16 18.89
CA ASP A 51 10.44 -8.22 18.49
C ASP A 51 9.77 -7.93 17.14
N ILE A 52 9.93 -6.72 16.60
CA ILE A 52 9.15 -6.20 15.45
C ILE A 52 10.01 -5.97 14.21
N PHE A 53 9.46 -6.22 13.03
CA PHE A 53 10.05 -5.83 11.75
C PHE A 53 9.00 -5.11 10.89
N PRO A 54 9.34 -4.02 10.18
CA PRO A 54 10.53 -3.21 10.38
C PRO A 54 10.41 -2.42 11.70
N LYS A 55 11.52 -2.14 12.38
CA LYS A 55 11.54 -1.27 13.57
C LYS A 55 11.86 0.19 13.25
N ASN A 56 12.46 0.44 12.10
CA ASN A 56 12.91 1.77 11.68
C ASN A 56 12.81 1.96 10.15
N SER A 57 13.13 3.18 9.69
CA SER A 57 13.04 3.54 8.28
C SER A 57 14.00 2.80 7.35
N SER A 58 15.16 2.33 7.85
CA SER A 58 16.09 1.55 7.02
C SER A 58 15.51 0.17 6.74
N GLU A 59 14.93 -0.48 7.74
CA GLU A 59 14.25 -1.77 7.58
C GLU A 59 12.94 -1.68 6.76
N GLN A 60 12.30 -0.50 6.71
CA GLN A 60 11.17 -0.29 5.78
C GLN A 60 11.60 -0.27 4.31
N ASN A 61 12.87 0.01 4.03
CA ASN A 61 13.44 0.16 2.69
C ASN A 61 14.49 -0.91 2.41
N ILE A 62 14.09 -2.18 2.49
CA ILE A 62 14.97 -3.33 2.25
C ILE A 62 15.53 -3.42 0.81
N PHE A 63 14.97 -2.69 -0.15
CA PHE A 63 15.39 -2.75 -1.56
C PHE A 63 15.97 -1.42 -2.01
N GLU A 64 17.05 -1.51 -2.78
CA GLU A 64 17.50 -0.42 -3.63
C GLU A 64 16.55 -0.25 -4.82
N ARG A 65 16.34 1.00 -5.23
CA ARG A 65 15.41 1.34 -6.33
C ARG A 65 16.15 2.01 -7.46
N PHE A 66 16.13 1.37 -8.63
CA PHE A 66 16.71 1.91 -9.85
C PHE A 66 15.58 2.33 -10.78
N THR A 67 15.49 3.61 -11.11
CA THR A 67 14.41 4.13 -11.95
C THR A 67 14.71 3.92 -13.42
N VAL A 68 13.70 3.51 -14.18
CA VAL A 68 13.79 3.27 -15.62
C VAL A 68 12.93 4.31 -16.33
N ASN A 69 13.51 5.02 -17.30
CA ASN A 69 12.77 5.99 -18.08
C ASN A 69 11.91 5.27 -19.14
N LYS A 70 10.58 5.34 -18.97
CA LYS A 70 9.60 4.77 -19.90
C LYS A 70 8.74 5.84 -20.59
N ASN A 71 9.17 7.11 -20.58
CA ASN A 71 8.37 8.22 -21.10
C ASN A 71 7.91 8.02 -22.55
N LYS A 72 8.74 7.40 -23.42
CA LYS A 72 8.33 7.13 -24.80
C LYS A 72 7.02 6.34 -24.86
N ILE A 73 6.94 5.24 -24.11
CA ILE A 73 5.73 4.39 -24.04
C ILE A 73 4.62 5.13 -23.28
N LEU A 74 4.93 5.77 -22.15
CA LEU A 74 3.93 6.43 -21.31
C LEU A 74 3.23 7.61 -22.01
N ASN A 75 3.95 8.32 -22.86
CA ASN A 75 3.43 9.49 -23.59
C ASN A 75 2.53 9.11 -24.77
N GLU A 76 2.58 7.85 -25.21
CA GLU A 76 1.76 7.29 -26.29
C GLU A 76 0.43 6.72 -25.78
N ILE A 77 0.26 6.57 -24.45
CA ILE A 77 -0.96 6.01 -23.86
C ILE A 77 -2.13 6.99 -23.98
N GLU A 78 -3.26 6.46 -24.41
CA GLU A 78 -4.55 7.14 -24.55
C GLU A 78 -5.67 6.31 -23.89
N ASP A 79 -6.80 6.96 -23.59
CA ASP A 79 -8.06 6.34 -23.15
C ASP A 79 -7.90 5.29 -22.03
N SER A 80 -7.06 5.59 -21.05
CA SER A 80 -6.67 4.63 -20.00
C SER A 80 -6.66 5.27 -18.61
N ILE A 81 -6.93 4.46 -17.58
CA ILE A 81 -6.65 4.81 -16.19
C ILE A 81 -5.17 4.54 -15.92
N ILE A 82 -4.40 5.57 -15.62
CA ILE A 82 -3.01 5.43 -15.20
C ILE A 82 -2.96 5.29 -13.69
N TYR A 83 -2.68 4.08 -13.20
CA TYR A 83 -2.60 3.80 -11.78
C TYR A 83 -1.19 4.06 -11.21
N ILE A 84 -1.08 5.16 -10.48
CA ILE A 84 0.14 5.67 -9.85
C ILE A 84 0.28 5.02 -8.46
N THR A 85 1.04 3.93 -8.41
CA THR A 85 1.16 3.11 -7.20
C THR A 85 2.02 3.73 -6.10
N ARG A 86 2.98 4.60 -6.46
CA ARG A 86 3.94 5.23 -5.53
C ARG A 86 4.41 6.58 -6.03
N LYS A 87 4.93 7.43 -5.13
CA LYS A 87 5.48 8.75 -5.45
C LYS A 87 6.59 8.75 -6.52
N ASN A 88 7.40 7.69 -6.60
CA ASN A 88 8.60 7.63 -7.44
C ASN A 88 8.31 7.15 -8.87
N VAL A 89 7.10 6.67 -9.18
CA VAL A 89 6.77 6.18 -10.52
C VAL A 89 6.73 7.30 -11.58
N LEU A 90 6.66 8.56 -11.14
CA LEU A 90 6.63 9.75 -12.00
C LEU A 90 7.97 10.51 -12.01
N LYS A 91 9.08 9.88 -11.59
CA LYS A 91 10.39 10.55 -11.46
C LYS A 91 10.85 11.22 -12.75
N HIS A 92 10.63 10.58 -13.90
CA HIS A 92 11.03 11.09 -15.21
C HIS A 92 10.01 12.04 -15.85
N ARG A 93 8.94 12.40 -15.12
CA ARG A 93 7.90 13.34 -15.54
C ARG A 93 7.29 13.02 -16.93
N PRO A 94 6.68 11.84 -17.13
CA PRO A 94 5.96 11.53 -18.37
C PRO A 94 4.84 12.55 -18.65
N ILE A 95 4.52 12.78 -19.92
CA ILE A 95 3.41 13.63 -20.34
C ILE A 95 2.26 12.71 -20.74
N PHE A 96 1.22 12.64 -19.92
CA PHE A 96 0.02 11.88 -20.25
C PHE A 96 -0.91 12.69 -21.14
N LYS A 97 -1.58 12.00 -22.06
CA LYS A 97 -2.63 12.56 -22.91
C LYS A 97 -3.83 12.97 -22.04
N ASN A 98 -4.61 13.94 -22.51
CA ASN A 98 -5.79 14.44 -21.81
C ASN A 98 -6.92 13.40 -21.68
N THR A 99 -6.90 12.35 -22.50
CA THR A 99 -7.81 11.20 -22.42
C THR A 99 -7.46 10.26 -21.26
N CYS A 100 -6.28 10.40 -20.65
CA CYS A 100 -5.86 9.55 -19.54
C CYS A 100 -6.39 10.04 -18.19
N ILE A 101 -6.89 9.09 -17.39
CA ILE A 101 -7.37 9.32 -16.04
C ILE A 101 -6.27 8.94 -15.05
N LEU A 102 -5.65 9.95 -14.44
CA LEU A 102 -4.61 9.72 -13.42
C LEU A 102 -5.25 9.36 -12.07
N TRP A 103 -4.99 8.14 -11.60
CA TRP A 103 -5.51 7.63 -10.33
C TRP A 103 -4.37 7.17 -9.43
N THR A 104 -4.44 7.50 -8.14
CA THR A 104 -3.34 7.20 -7.21
C THR A 104 -3.69 6.10 -6.22
N SER A 105 -2.68 5.41 -5.71
CA SER A 105 -2.90 4.42 -4.64
C SER A 105 -3.29 5.03 -3.30
N GLY A 106 -2.93 6.29 -3.05
CA GLY A 106 -3.20 6.96 -1.79
C GLY A 106 -2.73 8.42 -1.78
N LEU A 107 -3.13 9.15 -0.73
CA LEU A 107 -2.91 10.60 -0.61
C LEU A 107 -1.42 11.02 -0.64
N LYS A 108 -0.49 10.19 -0.14
CA LYS A 108 0.95 10.47 -0.23
C LYS A 108 1.41 10.51 -1.70
N SER A 109 0.91 9.60 -2.53
CA SER A 109 1.20 9.57 -3.98
C SER A 109 0.50 10.71 -4.72
N TRP A 110 -0.75 11.03 -4.38
CA TRP A 110 -1.46 12.19 -4.91
C TRP A 110 -0.68 13.47 -4.67
N LYS A 111 -0.35 13.79 -3.41
CA LYS A 111 0.39 15.01 -3.07
C LYS A 111 1.71 15.11 -3.82
N ALA A 112 2.40 13.99 -4.03
CA ALA A 112 3.64 13.97 -4.82
C ALA A 112 3.40 14.24 -6.31
N ALA A 113 2.39 13.62 -6.92
CA ALA A 113 2.03 13.85 -8.32
C ALA A 113 1.56 15.29 -8.57
N ALA A 114 0.69 15.84 -7.70
CA ALA A 114 0.23 17.22 -7.81
C ALA A 114 1.38 18.23 -7.74
N LYS A 115 2.37 18.01 -6.86
CA LYS A 115 3.59 18.84 -6.79
C LYS A 115 4.43 18.81 -8.07
N LEU A 116 4.31 17.76 -8.88
CA LEU A 116 4.98 17.66 -10.18
C LEU A 116 4.18 18.32 -11.31
N GLY A 117 2.98 18.82 -11.05
CA GLY A 117 2.09 19.48 -12.03
C GLY A 117 1.00 18.57 -12.60
N TYR A 118 0.85 17.34 -12.12
CA TYR A 118 -0.20 16.45 -12.62
C TYR A 118 -1.57 16.77 -12.02
N TRP A 119 -2.58 16.83 -12.88
CA TRP A 119 -3.98 16.80 -12.46
C TRP A 119 -4.39 15.36 -12.15
N VAL A 120 -4.45 15.02 -10.86
CA VAL A 120 -4.88 13.70 -10.39
C VAL A 120 -6.39 13.70 -10.19
N HIS A 121 -7.07 12.68 -10.71
CA HIS A 121 -8.53 12.59 -10.73
C HIS A 121 -9.09 11.84 -9.52
N GLY A 122 -8.29 11.00 -8.86
CA GLY A 122 -8.71 10.29 -7.67
C GLY A 122 -7.65 9.42 -7.00
N THR A 123 -8.08 8.71 -5.97
CA THR A 123 -7.25 7.90 -5.07
C THR A 123 -8.00 6.67 -4.61
N SER A 124 -7.28 5.58 -4.41
CA SER A 124 -7.80 4.35 -3.78
C SER A 124 -7.67 4.39 -2.25
N ASP A 125 -7.23 5.51 -1.67
CA ASP A 125 -7.06 5.74 -0.23
C ASP A 125 -6.35 4.61 0.53
N SER A 126 -5.32 4.04 -0.10
CA SER A 126 -4.52 2.91 0.42
C SER A 126 -5.32 1.62 0.65
N MET A 127 -6.55 1.55 0.14
CA MET A 127 -7.40 0.36 0.19
C MET A 127 -6.97 -0.69 -0.83
N GLY A 128 -6.15 -0.33 -1.82
CA GLY A 128 -5.59 -1.26 -2.79
C GLY A 128 -6.30 -1.27 -4.13
N GLU A 129 -5.80 -2.13 -5.02
CA GLU A 129 -6.15 -2.13 -6.45
C GLU A 129 -7.59 -2.53 -6.75
N SER A 130 -8.22 -3.34 -5.89
CA SER A 130 -9.64 -3.71 -6.06
C SER A 130 -10.59 -2.51 -6.07
N GLU A 131 -10.19 -1.38 -5.48
CA GLU A 131 -11.00 -0.17 -5.55
C GLU A 131 -11.06 0.40 -6.96
N ILE A 132 -10.04 0.15 -7.79
CA ILE A 132 -10.02 0.63 -9.17
C ILE A 132 -11.10 -0.05 -9.99
N ASP A 133 -11.30 -1.34 -9.76
CA ASP A 133 -12.35 -2.11 -10.43
C ASP A 133 -13.72 -1.48 -10.16
N SER A 134 -13.97 -1.00 -8.94
CA SER A 134 -15.21 -0.28 -8.60
C SER A 134 -15.36 1.06 -9.32
N ILE A 135 -14.27 1.77 -9.64
CA ILE A 135 -14.32 3.05 -10.36
C ILE A 135 -14.79 2.83 -11.80
N SER A 136 -14.54 1.66 -12.39
CA SER A 136 -15.03 1.37 -13.75
C SER A 136 -16.55 1.59 -13.88
N THR A 137 -17.31 1.47 -12.78
CA THR A 137 -18.75 1.75 -12.72
C THR A 137 -19.12 3.22 -12.92
N LEU A 138 -18.18 4.16 -12.76
CA LEU A 138 -18.39 5.58 -13.02
C LEU A 138 -18.36 5.91 -14.52
N PHE A 139 -17.87 4.99 -15.36
CA PHE A 139 -17.71 5.19 -16.79
C PHE A 139 -18.73 4.36 -17.56
N ARG A 140 -19.19 4.89 -18.70
CA ARG A 140 -20.17 4.20 -19.57
C ARG A 140 -19.62 2.95 -20.25
N HIS A 141 -18.29 2.85 -20.34
CA HIS A 141 -17.57 1.75 -20.96
C HIS A 141 -16.38 1.38 -20.09
N THR A 142 -15.88 0.15 -20.25
CA THR A 142 -14.69 -0.31 -19.56
C THR A 142 -13.46 0.45 -20.06
N ILE A 143 -12.77 1.13 -19.15
CA ILE A 143 -11.51 1.82 -19.43
C ILE A 143 -10.36 0.93 -18.93
N PRO A 144 -9.36 0.61 -19.78
CA PRO A 144 -8.21 -0.18 -19.35
C PRO A 144 -7.44 0.54 -18.25
N THR A 145 -7.02 -0.22 -17.22
CA THR A 145 -6.17 0.30 -16.15
C THR A 145 -4.73 -0.13 -16.39
N ILE A 146 -3.83 0.84 -16.59
CA ILE A 146 -2.39 0.63 -16.73
C ILE A 146 -1.69 0.99 -15.43
N LYS A 147 -1.07 0.01 -14.81
CA LYS A 147 -0.39 0.16 -13.53
C LYS A 147 1.09 0.48 -13.71
N LEU A 148 1.52 1.60 -13.11
CA LEU A 148 2.94 1.96 -13.06
C LEU A 148 3.58 1.31 -11.84
N THR A 149 4.52 0.38 -12.06
CA THR A 149 5.10 -0.42 -10.97
C THR A 149 6.56 -0.80 -11.23
N PHE A 150 7.08 -1.73 -10.42
CA PHE A 150 8.44 -2.23 -10.58
C PHE A 150 8.47 -3.46 -11.47
N LEU A 151 9.60 -3.65 -12.17
CA LEU A 151 9.90 -4.86 -12.92
C LEU A 151 9.83 -6.07 -11.98
N ASN A 152 8.86 -6.95 -12.26
CA ASN A 152 8.68 -8.19 -11.54
C ASN A 152 8.54 -9.33 -12.53
N ASP A 153 9.65 -10.05 -12.75
CA ASP A 153 9.75 -11.18 -13.69
C ASP A 153 8.76 -12.32 -13.37
N GLN A 154 8.14 -12.31 -12.19
CA GLN A 154 7.17 -13.33 -11.77
C GLN A 154 5.74 -13.10 -12.31
N ASN A 155 5.39 -11.90 -12.80
CA ASN A 155 4.04 -11.59 -13.28
C ASN A 155 4.05 -10.84 -14.63
N ASN A 156 3.89 -11.56 -15.74
CA ASN A 156 3.58 -10.98 -17.06
C ASN A 156 2.11 -10.54 -17.13
N GLU A 157 1.73 -9.52 -16.37
CA GLU A 157 0.41 -8.91 -16.48
C GLU A 157 0.42 -7.86 -17.61
N ALA A 158 -0.47 -8.02 -18.60
CA ALA A 158 -0.48 -7.22 -19.83
C ALA A 158 -0.62 -5.70 -19.60
N ASN A 159 -1.19 -5.28 -18.47
CA ASN A 159 -1.51 -3.88 -18.18
C ASN A 159 -0.58 -3.27 -17.10
N LYS A 160 0.71 -3.59 -17.14
CA LYS A 160 1.73 -3.01 -16.27
C LYS A 160 2.84 -2.37 -17.08
N ILE A 161 3.34 -1.25 -16.56
CA ILE A 161 4.56 -0.61 -17.06
C ILE A 161 5.56 -0.49 -15.92
N ASP A 162 6.70 -1.13 -16.14
CA ASP A 162 7.79 -1.18 -15.19
C ASP A 162 8.68 0.04 -15.32
N VAL A 163 8.52 0.97 -14.38
CA VAL A 163 9.22 2.27 -14.36
C VAL A 163 10.35 2.31 -13.33
N TYR A 164 10.59 1.20 -12.64
CA TYR A 164 11.72 1.01 -11.74
C TYR A 164 12.00 -0.47 -11.50
N GLU A 165 13.16 -0.77 -10.95
CA GLU A 165 13.59 -2.10 -10.55
C GLU A 165 13.89 -2.13 -9.05
N LEU A 166 13.70 -3.29 -8.43
CA LEU A 166 14.05 -3.58 -7.04
C LEU A 166 15.24 -4.52 -7.00
N LYS A 167 16.33 -4.09 -6.36
CA LYS A 167 17.56 -4.89 -6.26
C LYS A 167 18.07 -4.91 -4.83
N ASN A 168 19.01 -5.82 -4.59
CA ASN A 168 19.83 -5.89 -3.39
C ASN A 168 19.01 -5.90 -2.08
N PRO A 169 18.13 -6.91 -1.88
CA PRO A 169 17.36 -7.01 -0.64
C PRO A 169 18.29 -7.13 0.57
N THR A 170 18.19 -6.18 1.49
CA THR A 170 18.92 -6.17 2.76
C THR A 170 17.96 -6.39 3.91
N PHE A 171 18.24 -7.41 4.72
CA PHE A 171 17.47 -7.75 5.91
C PHE A 171 18.39 -7.69 7.13
N PRO A 172 17.86 -7.34 8.32
CA PRO A 172 18.65 -7.37 9.53
C PRO A 172 18.95 -8.82 9.94
N ASP A 173 20.11 -9.06 10.56
CA ASP A 173 20.57 -10.42 10.89
C ASP A 173 19.67 -11.13 11.91
N ASP A 174 18.99 -10.36 12.77
CA ASP A 174 18.08 -10.86 13.80
C ASP A 174 16.65 -11.13 13.29
N ILE A 175 16.38 -10.98 11.99
CA ILE A 175 15.01 -11.05 11.43
C ILE A 175 14.27 -12.34 11.79
N GLU A 176 14.93 -13.50 11.82
CA GLU A 176 14.29 -14.79 12.19
C GLU A 176 13.85 -14.86 13.66
N ASN A 177 14.52 -14.10 14.53
CA ASN A 177 14.24 -14.08 15.97
C ASN A 177 13.03 -13.19 16.31
N ARG A 178 12.62 -12.33 15.37
CA ARG A 178 11.49 -11.43 15.55
C ARG A 178 10.16 -12.18 15.48
N SER A 179 9.13 -11.60 16.06
CA SER A 179 7.81 -12.25 16.23
C SER A 179 6.68 -11.56 15.47
N GLU A 180 6.82 -10.28 15.15
CA GLU A 180 5.78 -9.46 14.53
C GLU A 180 6.35 -8.74 13.30
N PHE A 181 5.68 -8.87 12.16
CA PHE A 181 6.18 -8.38 10.87
C PHE A 181 5.13 -7.53 10.17
N PHE A 182 5.49 -6.33 9.72
CA PHE A 182 4.69 -5.51 8.82
C PHE A 182 5.29 -5.46 7.43
N TRP A 183 4.53 -5.92 6.44
CA TRP A 183 4.99 -6.00 5.06
C TRP A 183 4.41 -4.89 4.18
N MET A 184 5.30 -4.10 3.58
CA MET A 184 4.95 -3.01 2.67
C MET A 184 4.56 -3.49 1.26
N SER A 185 4.91 -4.74 0.90
CA SER A 185 4.52 -5.37 -0.35
C SER A 185 4.59 -6.90 -0.23
N PRO A 186 3.84 -7.65 -1.07
CA PRO A 186 3.96 -9.10 -1.12
C PRO A 186 5.36 -9.54 -1.55
N PHE A 187 5.96 -8.83 -2.50
CA PHE A 187 7.32 -9.11 -2.98
C PHE A 187 8.37 -9.05 -1.87
N ALA A 188 8.25 -8.10 -0.93
CA ALA A 188 9.13 -8.02 0.24
C ALA A 188 9.00 -9.26 1.14
N PHE A 189 7.76 -9.68 1.41
CA PHE A 189 7.47 -10.88 2.18
C PHE A 189 7.98 -12.15 1.51
N GLU A 190 7.67 -12.35 0.23
CA GLU A 190 8.12 -13.51 -0.54
C GLU A 190 9.65 -13.60 -0.59
N THR A 191 10.33 -12.45 -0.76
CA THR A 191 11.80 -12.39 -0.74
C THR A 191 12.36 -12.76 0.63
N ALA A 192 11.77 -12.24 1.71
CA ALA A 192 12.18 -12.58 3.07
C ALA A 192 11.92 -14.06 3.37
N LEU A 193 10.76 -14.59 2.97
CA LEU A 193 10.36 -15.98 3.19
C LEU A 193 11.27 -16.97 2.48
N LYS A 194 11.75 -16.65 1.27
CA LYS A 194 12.75 -17.47 0.56
C LYS A 194 14.07 -17.56 1.31
N LYS A 195 14.50 -16.46 1.96
CA LYS A 195 15.77 -16.41 2.70
C LYS A 195 15.64 -16.94 4.14
N TYR A 196 14.47 -16.76 4.75
CA TYR A 196 14.20 -17.05 6.16
C TYR A 196 12.86 -17.79 6.32
N PRO A 197 12.76 -19.08 5.92
CA PRO A 197 11.48 -19.79 5.89
C PRO A 197 10.76 -19.85 7.24
N LYS A 198 11.50 -19.81 8.35
CA LYS A 198 10.96 -19.85 9.72
C LYS A 198 10.07 -18.66 10.07
N ILE A 199 10.17 -17.55 9.34
CA ILE A 199 9.31 -16.39 9.59
C ILE A 199 7.85 -16.67 9.22
N LYS A 200 7.57 -17.69 8.39
CA LYS A 200 6.21 -18.05 7.95
C LYS A 200 5.25 -18.26 9.12
N ASP A 201 5.76 -18.78 10.22
CA ASP A 201 4.96 -19.16 11.37
C ASP A 201 4.72 -18.03 12.38
N LYS A 202 5.26 -16.85 12.12
CA LYS A 202 5.19 -15.67 12.98
C LYS A 202 3.91 -14.87 12.71
N GLN A 203 3.73 -13.76 13.45
CA GLN A 203 2.62 -12.85 13.23
C GLN A 203 2.96 -11.86 12.11
N HIS A 204 2.02 -11.65 11.21
CA HIS A 204 2.17 -10.82 10.02
C HIS A 204 1.07 -9.79 9.92
N ALA A 205 1.46 -8.61 9.48
CA ALA A 205 0.62 -7.47 9.24
C ALA A 205 0.98 -6.82 7.90
N CYS A 206 0.04 -6.09 7.31
CA CYS A 206 0.27 -5.34 6.08
C CYS A 206 -0.82 -4.28 5.86
N GLY A 207 -0.74 -3.55 4.75
CA GLY A 207 -1.82 -2.68 4.29
C GLY A 207 -3.07 -3.43 3.84
N MET A 208 -4.18 -2.72 3.63
CA MET A 208 -5.50 -3.29 3.29
C MET A 208 -5.64 -3.83 1.86
N GLY A 209 -4.67 -3.57 0.99
CA GLY A 209 -4.72 -3.94 -0.42
C GLY A 209 -4.23 -5.36 -0.74
N ASN A 210 -3.71 -5.54 -1.96
CA ASN A 210 -3.26 -6.81 -2.52
C ASN A 210 -2.27 -7.59 -1.62
N THR A 211 -1.43 -6.88 -0.84
CA THR A 211 -0.54 -7.50 0.14
C THR A 211 -1.28 -8.41 1.10
N TYR A 212 -2.44 -7.99 1.61
CA TYR A 212 -3.22 -8.78 2.56
C TYR A 212 -3.71 -10.10 1.96
N HIS A 213 -4.25 -10.05 0.74
CA HIS A 213 -4.72 -11.25 0.04
C HIS A 213 -3.58 -12.21 -0.27
N LYS A 214 -2.45 -11.72 -0.76
CA LYS A 214 -1.27 -12.56 -1.06
C LYS A 214 -0.67 -13.20 0.20
N LEU A 215 -0.52 -12.45 1.28
CA LEU A 215 -0.01 -12.99 2.55
C LEU A 215 -0.94 -14.10 3.08
N LYS A 216 -2.25 -13.88 3.06
CA LYS A 216 -3.23 -14.89 3.47
C LYS A 216 -3.11 -16.18 2.66
N ASN A 217 -2.97 -16.07 1.34
CA ASN A 217 -2.84 -17.23 0.47
C ASN A 217 -1.54 -18.01 0.75
N ILE A 218 -0.42 -17.33 1.00
CA ILE A 218 0.88 -17.98 1.24
C ILE A 218 0.97 -18.61 2.63
N ILE A 219 0.50 -17.90 3.66
CA ILE A 219 0.58 -18.35 5.06
C ILE A 219 -0.47 -19.43 5.36
N ASN A 220 -1.63 -19.36 4.70
CA ASN A 220 -2.74 -20.30 4.85
C ASN A 220 -3.24 -20.46 6.29
N ASP A 221 -3.05 -19.43 7.13
CA ASP A 221 -3.60 -19.29 8.47
C ASP A 221 -4.14 -17.87 8.66
N ASN A 222 -5.46 -17.75 8.72
CA ASN A 222 -6.17 -16.47 8.84
C ASN A 222 -5.88 -15.72 10.15
N ASN A 223 -5.38 -16.43 11.17
CA ASN A 223 -5.09 -15.88 12.49
C ASN A 223 -3.71 -15.23 12.58
N LYS A 224 -2.81 -15.51 11.62
CA LYS A 224 -1.45 -14.96 11.57
C LYS A 224 -1.32 -13.71 10.69
N VAL A 225 -2.35 -13.34 9.94
CA VAL A 225 -2.29 -12.20 8.99
C VAL A 225 -3.34 -11.17 9.33
N GLU A 226 -2.89 -9.97 9.68
CA GLU A 226 -3.73 -8.80 9.93
C GLU A 226 -3.50 -7.69 8.90
N CYS A 227 -4.50 -6.82 8.75
CA CYS A 227 -4.38 -5.63 7.91
C CYS A 227 -4.61 -4.37 8.74
N TYR A 228 -3.88 -3.32 8.38
CA TYR A 228 -3.92 -1.99 8.96
C TYR A 228 -4.01 -0.94 7.86
N ILE A 229 -4.48 0.26 8.20
CA ILE A 229 -4.53 1.37 7.26
C ILE A 229 -3.12 1.86 6.87
N SER A 230 -2.14 1.67 7.77
CA SER A 230 -0.75 2.04 7.55
C SER A 230 0.18 1.30 8.51
N TYR A 231 1.49 1.43 8.26
CA TYR A 231 2.52 0.95 9.19
C TYR A 231 2.41 1.64 10.55
N GLU A 232 2.13 2.95 10.57
CA GLU A 232 1.99 3.73 11.79
C GLU A 232 0.80 3.24 12.63
N SER A 233 -0.35 2.96 12.01
CA SER A 233 -1.51 2.38 12.69
C SER A 233 -1.22 0.97 13.24
N TRP A 234 -0.44 0.17 12.54
CA TRP A 234 0.02 -1.11 13.08
C TRP A 234 0.95 -0.92 14.28
N LEU A 235 1.91 0.00 14.17
CA LEU A 235 2.90 0.28 15.22
C LEU A 235 2.24 0.81 16.51
N GLU A 236 1.19 1.60 16.39
CA GLU A 236 0.37 2.04 17.53
C GLU A 236 -0.34 0.85 18.20
N SER A 237 -0.97 -0.01 17.39
CA SER A 237 -1.71 -1.19 17.90
C SER A 237 -0.86 -2.27 18.59
N ILE A 238 0.47 -2.20 18.49
CA ILE A 238 1.39 -3.13 19.18
C ILE A 238 2.05 -2.48 20.40
N ARG A 239 1.88 -1.17 20.59
CA ARG A 239 2.38 -0.39 21.73
C ARG A 239 1.33 -0.19 22.82
N GLU A 240 0.06 -0.41 22.49
CA GLU A 240 -1.07 -0.57 23.43
C GLU A 240 -1.00 -1.90 24.19
#